data_AF-A0A3D8Y2Y1-F1
#
_entry.id   AF-A0A3D8Y2Y1-F1
#
_cell.length_a   1.000
_cell.length_b   1.000
_cell.length_c   1.000
_cell.angle_alpha   90.00
_cell.angle_beta   90.00
_cell.angle_gamma   90.00
#
_symmetry.space_group_name_H-M   'P 1'
#
loop_
_entity.id
_entity.type
_entity.pdbx_description
1 polymer ?
#
loop_
_entity_poly.entity_id
_entity_poly.type
_entity_poly.pdbx_seq_one_letter_code
_entity_poly.pdbx_strand_id
1 'polypeptide(L)'
;MVKYFRSNERFEIHDFLDNSIGNYTPYDTNLNIPDLKEKIRALPSKPRSPFDNQFNIIKEKVKARFLNKVKLTPEIDLHIKGYFADNTIFATEENDGAKYVKIKSEEGYKYFKNLEQVNNQ
;
A
#
# COMPACT_ATOMS: atom_id res chain seq x y z
N MET A 1 7.07 -1.02 1.43
CA MET A 1 8.08 -0.77 2.48
C MET A 1 7.47 -0.53 3.87
N VAL A 2 6.68 0.52 4.14
CA VAL A 2 6.05 0.71 5.48
C VAL A 2 5.21 -0.49 5.93
N LYS A 3 4.63 -1.25 4.97
CA LYS A 3 3.84 -2.46 5.20
C LYS A 3 4.60 -3.49 6.01
N TYR A 4 5.79 -3.79 5.54
CA TYR A 4 6.68 -4.76 6.16
C TYR A 4 6.96 -4.44 7.61
N PHE A 5 7.32 -3.18 7.91
CA PHE A 5 7.64 -2.75 9.26
C PHE A 5 6.43 -2.76 10.21
N ARG A 6 5.20 -2.81 9.71
CA ARG A 6 3.99 -2.91 10.55
C ARG A 6 3.47 -4.35 10.66
N SER A 7 3.64 -5.14 9.61
CA SER A 7 3.18 -6.53 9.55
C SER A 7 4.12 -7.50 10.25
N ASN A 8 5.42 -7.19 10.33
CA ASN A 8 6.43 -8.05 10.93
C ASN A 8 6.85 -7.56 12.31
N GLU A 9 7.22 -8.49 13.20
CA GLU A 9 7.81 -8.20 14.51
C GLU A 9 9.33 -8.03 14.44
N ARG A 10 9.95 -8.74 13.49
CA ARG A 10 11.39 -8.74 13.25
C ARG A 10 11.66 -8.33 11.82
N PHE A 11 12.69 -7.52 11.64
CA PHE A 11 13.26 -7.21 10.35
C PHE A 11 14.28 -8.29 9.99
N GLU A 12 14.23 -8.75 8.75
CA GLU A 12 15.22 -9.66 8.15
C GLU A 12 15.49 -9.17 6.72
N ILE A 13 16.76 -8.93 6.39
CA ILE A 13 17.13 -8.21 5.16
C ILE A 13 16.73 -8.97 3.89
N HIS A 14 16.81 -10.31 3.88
CA HIS A 14 16.44 -11.11 2.72
C HIS A 14 14.92 -11.10 2.51
N ASP A 15 14.16 -11.33 3.57
CA ASP A 15 12.70 -11.23 3.60
C ASP A 15 12.22 -9.83 3.20
N PHE A 16 12.88 -8.76 3.66
CA PHE A 16 12.57 -7.39 3.24
C PHE A 16 12.83 -7.18 1.73
N LEU A 17 13.94 -7.69 1.20
CA LEU A 17 14.27 -7.61 -0.21
C LEU A 17 13.24 -8.33 -1.07
N ASP A 18 12.79 -9.52 -0.67
CA ASP A 18 11.88 -10.34 -1.46
C ASP A 18 10.43 -9.86 -1.35
N ASN A 19 9.98 -9.50 -0.14
CA ASN A 19 8.57 -9.19 0.12
C ASN A 19 8.23 -7.70 0.10
N SER A 20 9.23 -6.79 0.10
CA SER A 20 8.98 -5.34 0.04
C SER A 20 9.56 -4.65 -1.18
N ILE A 21 10.84 -4.87 -1.46
CA ILE A 21 11.53 -4.24 -2.60
C ILE A 21 11.28 -5.05 -3.88
N GLY A 22 11.15 -6.38 -3.71
CA GLY A 22 10.88 -7.42 -4.70
C GLY A 22 9.92 -7.01 -5.80
N ASN A 23 8.73 -6.61 -5.35
CA ASN A 23 7.54 -6.34 -6.13
C ASN A 23 7.17 -4.85 -6.15
N TYR A 24 8.11 -3.96 -5.80
CA TYR A 24 7.83 -2.52 -5.80
C TYR A 24 7.89 -1.96 -7.22
N THR A 25 6.75 -1.45 -7.72
CA THR A 25 6.68 -0.69 -8.96
C THR A 25 6.90 0.80 -8.66
N PRO A 26 8.04 1.38 -9.07
CA PRO A 26 8.32 2.78 -8.80
C PRO A 26 7.44 3.70 -9.66
N TYR A 27 7.02 4.82 -9.07
CA TYR A 27 6.31 5.88 -9.79
C TYR A 27 7.25 6.65 -10.73
N ASP A 28 8.50 6.85 -10.29
CA ASP A 28 9.57 7.43 -11.09
C ASP A 28 10.28 6.31 -11.87
N THR A 29 10.21 6.38 -13.20
CA THR A 29 10.82 5.40 -14.10
C THR A 29 12.35 5.42 -14.08
N ASN A 30 12.98 6.44 -13.50
CA ASN A 30 14.43 6.52 -13.36
C ASN A 30 14.97 5.63 -12.22
N LEU A 31 14.10 5.10 -11.35
CA LEU A 31 14.53 4.25 -10.24
C LEU A 31 14.74 2.80 -10.71
N ASN A 32 16.01 2.38 -10.76
CA ASN A 32 16.39 1.00 -11.09
C ASN A 32 16.26 0.09 -9.85
N ILE A 33 15.17 -0.68 -9.79
CA ILE A 33 14.88 -1.61 -8.70
C ILE A 33 15.94 -2.72 -8.55
N PRO A 34 16.41 -3.39 -9.62
CA PRO A 34 17.52 -4.34 -9.54
C PRO A 34 18.79 -3.77 -8.86
N ASP A 35 19.23 -2.58 -9.26
CA ASP A 35 20.40 -1.92 -8.67
C ASP A 35 20.18 -1.59 -7.17
N LEU A 36 18.97 -1.14 -6.82
CA LEU A 36 18.59 -0.88 -5.43
C LEU A 36 18.65 -2.15 -4.57
N LYS A 37 18.19 -3.30 -5.09
CA LYS A 37 18.27 -4.59 -4.38
C LYS A 37 19.71 -4.98 -4.08
N GLU A 38 20.59 -4.88 -5.06
CA GLU A 38 22.02 -5.19 -4.87
C GLU A 38 22.67 -4.25 -3.85
N LYS A 39 22.38 -2.96 -3.91
CA LYS A 39 22.88 -1.98 -2.93
C LYS A 39 22.46 -2.30 -1.51
N ILE A 40 21.20 -2.70 -1.29
CA ILE A 40 20.68 -3.08 0.02
C ILE A 40 21.31 -4.39 0.49
N ARG A 41 21.38 -5.41 -0.38
CA ARG A 41 22.00 -6.71 -0.08
C ARG A 41 23.46 -6.59 0.34
N ALA A 42 24.18 -5.62 -0.21
CA ALA A 42 25.59 -5.38 0.11
C ALA A 42 25.81 -4.55 1.40
N LEU A 43 24.78 -3.93 1.99
CA LEU A 43 24.92 -3.08 3.20
C LEU A 43 25.62 -3.78 4.37
N PRO A 44 25.29 -5.04 4.71
CA PRO A 44 25.94 -5.76 5.82
C PRO A 44 27.44 -5.90 5.66
N SER A 45 27.87 -6.12 4.41
CA SER A 45 29.25 -6.41 4.05
C SER A 45 30.10 -5.13 3.94
N LYS A 46 29.51 -3.94 4.12
CA LYS A 46 30.25 -2.67 4.04
C LYS A 46 31.05 -2.44 5.32
N PRO A 47 32.40 -2.47 5.27
CA PRO A 47 33.25 -2.42 6.45
C PRO A 47 33.21 -1.06 7.17
N ARG A 48 32.80 0.01 6.47
CA ARG A 48 32.69 1.37 7.03
C ARG A 48 31.39 1.62 7.79
N SER A 49 30.37 0.79 7.61
CA SER A 49 29.05 0.96 8.20
C SER A 49 28.34 -0.40 8.25
N PRO A 50 28.72 -1.28 9.20
CA PRO A 50 28.08 -2.57 9.35
C PRO A 50 26.61 -2.35 9.69
N PHE A 51 25.74 -2.76 8.78
CA PHE A 51 24.30 -2.71 8.96
C PHE A 51 23.81 -4.04 9.52
N ASP A 52 22.98 -4.02 10.55
CA ASP A 52 22.42 -5.24 11.13
C ASP A 52 21.44 -5.92 10.17
N ASN A 53 21.70 -7.19 9.85
CA ASN A 53 20.85 -7.95 8.93
C ASN A 53 19.49 -8.27 9.53
N GLN A 54 19.41 -8.29 10.86
CA GLN A 54 18.22 -8.70 11.61
C GLN A 54 18.09 -7.89 12.90
N PHE A 55 16.90 -7.35 13.17
CA PHE A 55 16.61 -6.61 14.40
C PHE A 55 15.10 -6.62 14.71
N ASN A 56 14.74 -6.34 15.96
CA ASN A 56 13.32 -6.25 16.36
C ASN A 56 12.74 -4.91 15.94
N ILE A 57 11.51 -4.93 15.41
CA ILE A 57 10.83 -3.73 14.95
C ILE A 57 10.04 -3.11 16.11
N ILE A 58 10.39 -1.88 16.46
CA ILE A 58 9.66 -1.08 17.45
C ILE A 58 8.49 -0.39 16.73
N LYS A 59 7.32 -1.04 16.73
CA LYS A 59 6.14 -0.60 15.95
C LYS A 59 5.71 0.83 16.29
N GLU A 60 5.87 1.26 17.54
CA GLU A 60 5.54 2.61 18.03
C GLU A 60 6.40 3.70 17.36
N LYS A 61 7.56 3.33 16.82
CA LYS A 61 8.45 4.25 16.09
C LYS A 61 8.15 4.29 14.58
N VAL A 62 7.31 3.40 14.05
CA VAL A 62 6.92 3.36 12.62
C VAL A 62 5.78 4.37 12.35
N LYS A 63 6.12 5.66 12.47
CA LYS A 63 5.17 6.79 12.46
C LYS A 63 4.75 7.29 11.07
N ALA A 64 5.20 6.65 9.99
CA ALA A 64 4.88 7.08 8.64
C ALA A 64 3.35 7.23 8.44
N ARG A 65 2.91 8.43 8.08
CA ARG A 65 1.50 8.72 7.80
C ARG A 65 1.11 7.98 6.52
N PHE A 66 0.07 7.16 6.61
CA PHE A 66 -0.61 6.70 5.41
C PHE A 66 -1.25 7.91 4.73
N LEU A 67 -1.25 7.94 3.39
CA LEU A 67 -2.17 8.76 2.63
C LEU A 67 -3.59 8.22 2.93
N ASN A 68 -4.15 8.72 4.03
CA ASN A 68 -5.38 8.21 4.62
C ASN A 68 -6.62 8.68 3.88
N LYS A 69 -6.49 9.67 2.98
CA LYS A 69 -7.64 10.38 2.41
C LYS A 69 -7.41 10.61 0.92
N VAL A 70 -8.28 10.04 0.11
CA VAL A 70 -8.33 10.23 -1.35
C VAL A 70 -9.60 10.99 -1.66
N LYS A 71 -9.46 12.19 -2.24
CA LYS A 71 -10.62 12.96 -2.70
C LYS A 71 -11.19 12.30 -3.96
N LEU A 72 -12.48 11.96 -3.96
CA LEU A 72 -13.16 11.35 -5.11
C LEU A 72 -13.97 12.38 -5.89
N THR A 73 -14.81 13.14 -5.20
CA THR A 73 -15.59 14.26 -5.74
C THR A 73 -15.44 15.49 -4.81
N PRO A 74 -16.03 16.66 -5.11
CA PRO A 74 -16.06 17.77 -4.15
C PRO A 74 -16.75 17.43 -2.82
N GLU A 75 -17.71 16.52 -2.82
CA GLU A 75 -18.53 16.14 -1.67
C GLU A 75 -18.09 14.81 -1.02
N ILE A 76 -17.31 13.98 -1.73
CA ILE A 76 -16.97 12.62 -1.30
C ILE A 76 -15.45 12.43 -1.19
N ASP A 77 -15.04 12.00 0.00
CA ASP A 77 -13.68 11.58 0.30
C ASP A 77 -13.64 10.11 0.73
N LEU A 78 -12.66 9.36 0.24
CA LEU A 78 -12.39 7.99 0.65
C LEU A 78 -11.30 7.97 1.73
N HIS A 79 -11.65 7.45 2.91
CA HIS A 79 -10.73 7.33 4.04
C HIS A 79 -10.15 5.91 4.14
N ILE A 80 -8.89 5.75 3.75
CA ILE A 80 -8.14 4.49 3.84
C ILE A 80 -7.52 4.41 5.24
N LYS A 81 -8.10 3.55 6.09
CA LYS A 81 -7.66 3.38 7.49
C LYS A 81 -6.39 2.54 7.63
N GLY A 82 -5.98 1.82 6.59
CA GLY A 82 -4.83 0.94 6.62
C GLY A 82 -4.66 0.15 5.34
N TYR A 83 -3.97 -0.98 5.44
CA TYR A 83 -3.78 -1.89 4.31
C TYR A 83 -5.08 -2.57 3.91
N PHE A 84 -5.28 -2.74 2.61
CA PHE A 84 -6.33 -3.53 2.00
C PHE A 84 -5.71 -4.44 0.94
N ALA A 85 -6.41 -5.50 0.54
CA ALA A 85 -5.94 -6.40 -0.52
C ALA A 85 -5.98 -5.70 -1.89
N ASP A 86 -5.01 -5.96 -2.76
CA ASP A 86 -4.86 -5.23 -4.04
C ASP A 86 -6.11 -5.33 -4.96
N ASN A 87 -6.95 -6.34 -4.77
CA ASN A 87 -8.23 -6.53 -5.48
C ASN A 87 -9.45 -5.87 -4.80
N THR A 88 -9.24 -4.98 -3.84
CA THR A 88 -10.32 -4.34 -3.07
C THR A 88 -10.80 -3.04 -3.72
N ILE A 89 -9.89 -2.22 -4.27
CA ILE A 89 -10.22 -0.93 -4.87
C ILE A 89 -9.61 -0.89 -6.27
N PHE A 90 -10.43 -0.59 -7.29
CA PHE A 90 -9.99 -0.58 -8.67
C PHE A 90 -10.68 0.52 -9.47
N ALA A 91 -9.92 1.14 -10.37
CA ALA A 91 -10.43 2.12 -11.32
C ALA A 91 -10.96 1.41 -12.58
N THR A 92 -12.07 1.89 -13.12
CA THR A 92 -12.65 1.41 -14.38
C THR A 92 -13.14 2.60 -15.19
N GLU A 93 -13.16 2.43 -16.51
CA GLU A 93 -13.73 3.37 -17.46
C GLU A 93 -14.82 2.64 -18.24
N GLU A 94 -15.97 3.30 -18.42
CA GLU A 94 -17.07 2.78 -19.23
C GLU A 94 -16.95 3.24 -20.69
N ASN A 95 -17.75 2.65 -21.58
CA ASN A 95 -17.66 2.89 -23.02
C ASN A 95 -17.96 4.35 -23.42
N ASP A 96 -18.63 5.10 -22.55
CA ASP A 96 -18.93 6.52 -22.70
C ASP A 96 -17.82 7.45 -22.17
N GLY A 97 -16.72 6.88 -21.65
CA GLY A 97 -15.62 7.62 -21.04
C GLY A 97 -15.85 7.99 -19.57
N ALA A 98 -16.96 7.54 -18.96
CA ALA A 98 -17.21 7.75 -17.54
C ALA A 98 -16.24 6.93 -16.69
N LYS A 99 -15.63 7.58 -15.69
CA LYS A 99 -14.59 6.99 -14.83
C LYS A 99 -15.12 6.72 -13.44
N TYR A 100 -14.87 5.52 -12.95
CA TYR A 100 -15.35 5.06 -11.65
C TYR A 100 -14.23 4.47 -10.81
N VAL A 101 -14.37 4.63 -9.49
CA VAL A 101 -13.63 3.84 -8.49
C VAL A 101 -14.59 2.83 -7.91
N LYS A 102 -14.34 1.54 -8.13
CA LYS A 102 -15.12 0.44 -7.57
C LYS A 102 -14.43 -0.11 -6.34
N ILE A 103 -15.19 -0.32 -5.28
CA ILE A 103 -14.73 -0.87 -4.00
C ILE A 103 -15.47 -2.17 -3.75
N LYS A 104 -14.73 -3.29 -3.70
CA LYS A 104 -15.28 -4.60 -3.35
C LYS A 104 -15.63 -4.62 -1.85
N SER A 105 -16.91 -4.45 -1.53
CA SER A 105 -17.40 -4.38 -0.16
C SER A 105 -18.82 -4.93 -0.06
N GLU A 106 -19.00 -6.00 0.71
CA GLU A 106 -20.32 -6.59 0.98
C GLU A 106 -21.20 -5.63 1.79
N GLU A 107 -20.64 -5.02 2.84
CA GLU A 107 -21.35 -4.07 3.70
C GLU A 107 -21.71 -2.78 2.95
N GLY A 108 -20.75 -2.25 2.17
CA GLY A 108 -20.98 -1.07 1.34
C GLY A 108 -22.07 -1.32 0.30
N TYR A 109 -22.02 -2.47 -0.38
CA TYR A 109 -23.05 -2.86 -1.35
C TYR A 109 -24.44 -2.90 -0.71
N LYS A 110 -24.60 -3.58 0.44
CA LYS A 110 -25.89 -3.63 1.16
C LYS A 110 -26.40 -2.25 1.53
N TYR A 111 -25.53 -1.38 2.05
CA TYR A 111 -25.89 -0.03 2.43
C TYR A 111 -26.44 0.77 1.25
N PHE A 112 -25.71 0.82 0.13
CA PHE A 112 -26.15 1.56 -1.06
C PHE A 112 -27.37 0.93 -1.73
N LYS A 113 -27.50 -0.41 -1.70
CA LYS A 113 -28.68 -1.09 -2.24
C LYS A 113 -29.95 -0.76 -1.45
N ASN A 114 -29.85 -0.66 -0.13
CA ASN A 114 -30.97 -0.26 0.72
C ASN A 114 -31.36 1.20 0.48
N LEU A 115 -30.38 2.10 0.29
CA LEU A 115 -30.65 3.50 -0.06
C LEU A 115 -31.41 3.65 -1.38
N GLU A 116 -31.07 2.86 -2.40
CA GLU A 116 -31.81 2.84 -3.66
C GLU A 116 -33.29 2.44 -3.46
N GLN A 117 -33.56 1.50 -2.55
CA GLN A 117 -34.94 1.06 -2.27
C GLN A 117 -35.75 2.14 -1.55
N VAL A 118 -35.14 2.88 -0.63
CA VAL A 118 -35.79 3.97 0.11
C VAL A 118 -36.08 5.16 -0.81
N ASN A 119 -35.21 5.48 -1.75
CA ASN A 119 -35.40 6.60 -2.66
C ASN A 119 -36.40 6.33 -3.79
N ASN A 120 -36.82 5.07 -3.98
CA ASN A 120 -37.79 4.65 -4.99
C ASN A 120 -39.21 4.42 -4.40
N GLN A 121 -39.45 4.82 -3.15
CA GLN A 121 -40.76 4.84 -2.48
C GLN A 121 -41.17 6.29 -2.20
#